data_AF-A0A3M1LHS5-F1
#
_entry.id   AF-A0A3M1LHS5-F1
#
_cell.length_a   1.000
_cell.length_b   1.000
_cell.length_c   1.000
_cell.angle_alpha   90.00
_cell.angle_beta   90.00
_cell.angle_gamma   90.00
#
_symmetry.space_group_name_H-M   'P 1'
#
loop_
_entity.id
_entity.type
_entity.pdbx_description
1 polymer ?
#
loop_
_entity_poly.entity_id
_entity_poly.type
_entity_poly.pdbx_seq_one_letter_code
_entity_poly.pdbx_strand_id
1 'polypeptide(L)'
;YEIWKARVQSDGSLADLTQLTRSDDKWSLQPAWSSDGHWVVFVRGTPAGDDVRLPDLQNPQLYAVRADGASLRALNIAGEEPDWYGGGPAGADFYVYLPMVVK
;
A
#
# COMPACT_ATOMS: atom_id res chain seq x y z
N TYR A 1 5.19 -4.19 -10.17
CA TYR A 1 4.02 -3.33 -9.95
C TYR A 1 4.35 -2.26 -8.93
N GLU A 2 3.86 -1.04 -9.16
CA GLU A 2 4.06 0.09 -8.26
C GLU A 2 2.74 0.81 -8.01
N ILE A 3 2.67 1.51 -6.88
CA ILE A 3 1.52 2.27 -6.44
C ILE A 3 1.76 3.75 -6.77
N TRP A 4 0.76 4.33 -7.42
CA TRP A 4 0.69 5.74 -7.77
C TRP A 4 -0.56 6.36 -7.17
N LYS A 5 -0.44 7.61 -6.75
CA LYS A 5 -1.56 8.49 -6.38
C LYS A 5 -1.76 9.50 -7.49
N ALA A 6 -3.00 9.79 -7.84
CA ALA A 6 -3.36 10.91 -8.70
C ALA A 6 -4.59 11.60 -8.13
N ARG A 7 -4.71 12.90 -8.40
CA ARG A 7 -5.94 13.65 -8.19
C ARG A 7 -6.86 13.44 -9.39
N VAL A 8 -8.11 13.06 -9.14
CA VAL A 8 -9.15 13.00 -10.18
C VAL A 8 -9.81 14.38 -10.29
N GLN A 9 -9.85 14.94 -11.49
CA GLN A 9 -10.52 16.21 -11.79
C GLN A 9 -12.01 16.00 -12.08
N SER A 10 -12.78 17.09 -12.12
CA SER A 10 -14.23 17.02 -12.36
C SER A 10 -14.61 16.46 -13.74
N ASP A 11 -13.69 16.53 -14.71
CA ASP A 11 -13.84 15.97 -16.05
C ASP A 11 -13.36 14.51 -16.15
N GLY A 12 -12.94 13.91 -15.03
CA GLY A 12 -12.42 12.54 -14.97
C GLY A 12 -10.95 12.41 -15.37
N SER A 13 -10.27 13.50 -15.76
CA SER A 13 -8.83 13.46 -16.03
C SER A 13 -8.02 13.33 -14.74
N LEU A 14 -6.80 12.79 -14.85
CA LEU A 14 -5.86 12.65 -13.74
C LEU A 14 -4.84 13.80 -13.73
N ALA A 15 -4.58 14.34 -12.54
CA ALA A 15 -3.57 15.36 -12.28
C ALA A 15 -2.73 14.98 -11.05
N ASP A 16 -1.66 15.74 -10.79
CA ASP A 16 -0.84 15.62 -9.58
C ASP A 16 -0.33 14.19 -9.29
N LEU A 17 0.16 13.50 -10.33
CA LEU A 17 0.66 12.13 -10.21
C LEU A 17 1.86 12.07 -9.26
N THR A 18 1.74 11.28 -8.21
CA THR A 18 2.80 11.00 -7.24
C THR A 18 3.06 9.51 -7.19
N GLN A 19 4.30 9.10 -7.50
CA GLN A 19 4.71 7.72 -7.35
C GLN A 19 5.01 7.44 -5.88
N LEU A 20 4.22 6.58 -5.24
CA LEU A 20 4.39 6.27 -3.82
C LEU A 20 5.43 5.17 -3.60
N THR A 21 5.59 4.26 -4.56
CA THR A 21 6.50 3.13 -4.43
C THR A 21 7.40 3.00 -5.65
N ARG A 22 8.65 2.63 -5.40
CA ARG A 22 9.67 2.32 -6.41
C ARG A 22 10.46 1.08 -5.96
N SER A 23 10.66 0.13 -6.85
CA SER A 23 11.54 -1.03 -6.66
C SER A 23 11.88 -1.63 -8.03
N ASP A 24 13.11 -2.10 -8.18
CA ASP A 24 13.55 -2.73 -9.44
C ASP A 24 13.17 -4.23 -9.51
N ASP A 25 12.98 -4.88 -8.36
CA ASP A 25 12.89 -6.33 -8.20
C ASP A 25 11.66 -6.81 -7.39
N LYS A 26 10.83 -5.88 -6.89
CA LYS A 26 9.68 -6.18 -6.03
C LYS A 26 8.42 -5.56 -6.56
N TRP A 27 7.30 -6.18 -6.23
CA TRP A 27 5.98 -5.67 -6.57
C TRP A 27 5.31 -5.12 -5.32
N SER A 28 4.69 -3.95 -5.46
CA SER A 28 3.87 -3.31 -4.43
C SER A 28 2.40 -3.43 -4.86
N LEU A 29 1.57 -4.07 -4.03
CA LEU A 29 0.19 -4.46 -4.34
C LEU A 29 -0.74 -4.20 -3.16
N GLN A 30 -2.05 -4.30 -3.41
CA GLN A 30 -3.11 -4.22 -2.40
C GLN A 30 -2.96 -2.99 -1.45
N PRO A 31 -2.92 -1.75 -1.98
CA PRO A 31 -2.82 -0.58 -1.13
C PRO A 31 -4.12 -0.36 -0.36
N ALA A 32 -4.00 -0.03 0.92
CA ALA A 32 -5.08 0.54 1.72
C ALA A 32 -4.64 1.89 2.28
N TRP A 33 -5.56 2.85 2.28
CA TRP A 33 -5.32 4.23 2.71
C TRP A 33 -5.79 4.44 4.15
N SER A 34 -5.00 5.13 4.95
CA SER A 34 -5.48 5.66 6.22
C SER A 34 -6.60 6.66 5.95
N SER A 35 -7.57 6.74 6.85
CA SER A 35 -8.75 7.59 6.70
C SER A 35 -8.44 9.09 6.69
N ASP A 36 -7.35 9.51 7.32
CA ASP A 36 -6.82 10.87 7.24
C ASP A 36 -6.09 11.16 5.93
N GLY A 37 -5.88 10.15 5.10
CA GLY A 37 -5.22 10.25 3.80
C GLY A 37 -3.71 10.51 3.88
N HIS A 38 -3.07 10.38 5.05
CA HIS A 38 -1.64 10.63 5.22
C HIS A 38 -0.75 9.41 4.98
N TRP A 39 -1.28 8.20 5.13
CA TRP A 39 -0.54 6.95 5.02
C TRP A 39 -1.20 5.97 4.07
N VAL A 40 -0.36 5.14 3.46
CA VAL A 40 -0.76 3.97 2.70
C VAL A 40 -0.03 2.78 3.28
N VAL A 41 -0.77 1.72 3.60
CA VAL A 41 -0.21 0.39 3.89
C VAL A 41 -0.37 -0.46 2.63
N PHE A 42 0.59 -1.32 2.36
CA PHE A 42 0.55 -2.17 1.17
C PHE A 42 1.38 -3.43 1.36
N VAL A 43 1.15 -4.42 0.51
CA VAL A 43 1.94 -5.64 0.45
C VAL A 43 3.09 -5.44 -0.53
N ARG A 44 4.29 -5.85 -0.15
CA ARG A 44 5.44 -5.90 -1.05
C ARG A 44 6.21 -7.19 -0.90
N GLY A 45 6.52 -7.80 -2.03
CA GLY A 45 7.27 -9.05 -2.11
C GLY A 45 7.96 -9.19 -3.47
N THR A 46 8.78 -10.22 -3.61
CA THR A 46 9.39 -10.57 -4.90
C THR A 46 8.36 -11.33 -5.74
N PRO A 47 8.28 -11.13 -7.06
CA PRO A 47 7.35 -11.87 -7.92
C PRO A 47 7.54 -13.39 -7.77
N ALA A 48 6.45 -14.14 -7.60
CA ALA A 48 6.49 -15.61 -7.57
C ALA A 48 6.23 -16.18 -8.97
N GLY A 49 7.31 -16.35 -9.74
CA GLY A 49 7.27 -16.97 -11.06
C GLY A 49 7.06 -16.00 -12.22
N ASP A 50 7.03 -16.55 -13.44
CA ASP A 50 7.02 -15.79 -14.69
C ASP A 50 5.59 -15.46 -15.20
N ASP A 51 4.55 -16.01 -14.56
CA ASP A 51 3.17 -15.79 -14.98
C ASP A 51 2.62 -14.47 -14.42
N VAL A 52 2.61 -13.45 -15.27
CA VAL A 52 2.21 -12.08 -14.95
C VAL A 52 0.68 -11.92 -14.83
N ARG A 53 -0.12 -12.97 -15.09
CA ARG A 53 -1.59 -12.87 -15.15
C ARG A 53 -2.27 -12.86 -13.78
N LEU A 54 -1.66 -13.47 -12.78
CA LEU A 54 -2.07 -13.40 -11.38
C LEU A 54 -0.83 -13.04 -10.55
N PRO A 55 -0.76 -11.85 -9.94
CA PRO A 55 0.47 -11.41 -9.29
C PRO A 55 0.63 -12.11 -7.93
N ASP A 56 1.29 -13.27 -7.93
CA ASP A 56 1.72 -13.93 -6.70
C ASP A 56 3.04 -13.33 -6.19
N LEU A 57 3.19 -13.25 -4.87
CA LEU A 57 4.39 -12.75 -4.21
C LEU A 57 5.07 -13.85 -3.41
N GLN A 58 6.40 -13.97 -3.56
CA GLN A 58 7.23 -14.68 -2.60
C GLN A 58 7.53 -13.75 -1.42
N ASN A 59 7.39 -14.30 -0.21
CA ASN A 59 7.64 -13.61 1.05
C ASN A 59 6.94 -12.22 1.13
N PRO A 60 5.60 -12.19 1.03
CA PRO A 60 4.84 -10.95 1.15
C PRO A 60 5.05 -10.33 2.53
N GLN A 61 5.48 -9.07 2.53
CA GLN A 61 5.72 -8.28 3.73
C GLN A 61 4.92 -6.99 3.66
N LEU A 62 4.50 -6.49 4.82
CA LEU A 62 3.76 -5.25 4.92
C LEU A 62 4.71 -4.05 4.97
N TYR A 63 4.35 -3.02 4.24
CA TYR A 63 5.05 -1.74 4.18
C TYR A 63 4.07 -0.61 4.42
N ALA A 64 4.60 0.51 4.88
CA ALA A 64 3.89 1.77 4.94
C ALA A 64 4.67 2.86 4.22
N VAL A 65 3.95 3.78 3.58
CA VAL A 65 4.49 4.97 2.94
C VAL A 65 3.56 6.15 3.18
N ARG A 66 4.10 7.36 3.27
CA ARG A 66 3.27 8.56 3.31
C ARG A 66 2.61 8.83 1.97
N ALA A 67 1.49 9.53 2.00
CA ALA A 67 0.71 9.93 0.83
C ALA A 67 1.41 10.84 -0.17
N ASP A 68 2.55 11.42 0.22
CA ASP A 68 3.45 12.21 -0.64
C ASP A 68 4.65 11.39 -1.17
N GLY A 69 4.70 10.09 -0.87
CA GLY A 69 5.77 9.17 -1.26
C GLY A 69 6.96 9.14 -0.30
N ALA A 70 6.96 9.97 0.76
CA ALA A 70 8.04 9.98 1.74
C ALA A 70 7.91 8.80 2.73
N SER A 71 8.99 8.55 3.48
CA SER A 71 8.99 7.62 4.63
C SER A 71 8.55 6.19 4.31
N LEU A 72 8.82 5.71 3.09
CA LEU A 72 8.60 4.31 2.73
C LEU A 72 9.43 3.40 3.64
N ARG A 73 8.77 2.47 4.34
CA ARG A 73 9.43 1.55 5.27
C ARG A 73 8.70 0.20 5.36
N ALA A 74 9.48 -0.85 5.62
CA ALA A 74 8.94 -2.14 6.01
C ALA A 74 8.37 -2.07 7.44
N LEU A 75 7.29 -2.78 7.69
CA LEU A 75 6.74 -2.99 9.03
C LEU A 75 7.30 -4.26 9.69
N ASN A 76 8.11 -5.04 8.96
CA ASN A 76 8.71 -6.31 9.40
C ASN A 76 7.65 -7.34 9.83
N ILE A 77 6.57 -7.39 9.06
CA ILE A 77 5.42 -8.25 9.30
C ILE A 77 5.12 -8.96 8.00
N ALA A 78 5.09 -10.29 8.04
CA ALA A 78 4.55 -11.09 6.94
C ALA A 78 3.03 -10.97 6.91
N GLY A 79 2.46 -10.78 5.73
CA GLY A 79 1.02 -10.66 5.59
C GLY A 79 0.59 -10.16 4.22
N GLU A 80 -0.70 -10.34 3.97
CA GLU A 80 -1.40 -9.92 2.75
C GLU A 80 -2.70 -9.20 3.14
N GLU A 81 -3.35 -8.55 2.18
CA GLU A 81 -4.66 -7.91 2.35
C GLU A 81 -4.73 -6.93 3.54
N PRO A 82 -3.79 -5.97 3.65
CA PRO A 82 -3.83 -5.02 4.76
C PRO A 82 -4.99 -4.05 4.58
N ASP A 83 -5.60 -3.63 5.70
CA ASP A 83 -6.66 -2.63 5.70
C ASP A 83 -6.51 -1.64 6.86
N TRP A 84 -7.09 -0.46 6.70
CA TRP A 84 -7.18 0.56 7.74
C TRP A 84 -8.58 0.63 8.31
N TYR A 85 -8.68 0.71 9.63
CA TYR A 85 -9.94 1.02 10.30
C TYR A 85 -9.87 2.40 10.94
N GLY A 86 -10.92 3.21 10.73
CA GLY A 86 -11.12 4.45 11.47
C GLY A 86 -11.71 5.57 10.63
N GLY A 87 -13.01 5.55 10.33
CA GLY A 87 -13.71 6.67 9.68
C GLY A 87 -14.09 7.81 10.63
N GLY A 88 -13.14 8.35 11.40
CA GLY A 88 -13.36 9.48 12.30
C GLY A 88 -12.67 10.76 11.79
N PRO A 89 -13.17 11.97 12.15
CA PRO A 89 -12.51 13.22 11.78
C PRO A 89 -11.06 13.25 12.27
N ALA A 90 -10.21 13.96 11.53
CA ALA A 90 -8.77 14.06 11.77
C ALA A 90 -8.45 14.27 13.26
N GLY A 91 -7.79 13.29 13.89
CA GLY A 91 -7.39 13.34 15.30
C GLY A 91 -7.52 12.05 16.11
N ALA A 92 -8.06 10.97 15.54
CA ALA A 92 -8.11 9.67 16.21
C ALA A 92 -6.87 8.80 15.89
N ASP A 93 -6.46 7.96 16.84
CA ASP A 93 -5.44 6.93 16.62
C ASP A 93 -5.82 6.05 15.40
N PHE A 94 -4.86 5.76 14.53
CA PHE A 94 -5.05 4.89 13.38
C PHE A 94 -4.55 3.49 13.69
N TYR A 95 -5.42 2.50 13.53
CA TYR A 95 -5.07 1.09 13.71
C TYR A 95 -5.01 0.40 12.35
N VAL A 96 -3.94 -0.36 12.12
CA VAL A 96 -3.83 -1.25 10.96
C VAL A 96 -4.38 -2.61 11.38
N TYR A 97 -5.40 -3.09 10.68
CA TYR A 97 -5.93 -4.43 10.90
C TYR A 97 -5.23 -5.38 9.95
N LEU A 98 -4.72 -6.45 10.52
CA LEU A 98 -3.97 -7.46 9.80
C LEU A 98 -4.77 -8.76 9.86
N PRO A 99 -5.32 -9.26 8.74
CA PRO A 99 -5.82 -10.62 8.70
C PRO A 99 -4.61 -11.56 8.74
N MET A 100 -4.07 -11.80 9.93
CA MET A 100 -2.96 -12.72 10.15
C MET A 100 -3.36 -13.82 11.11
N VAL A 101 -2.97 -15.06 10.77
CA VAL A 101 -2.84 -16.13 11.76
C VAL A 101 -1.46 -15.96 12.39
N VAL A 102 -1.41 -15.45 13.62
CA VAL A 102 -0.20 -15.51 14.44
C VAL A 102 0.03 -16.99 14.76
N LYS A 103 1.13 -17.57 14.28
CA LYS A 103 1.61 -18.89 14.73
C LYS A 103 2.66 -18.73 15.82
#